data_AF-A0A954I2Q2-F1
#
_entry.id   AF-A0A954I2Q2-F1
#
_cell.length_a   1.000
_cell.length_b   1.000
_cell.length_c   1.000
_cell.angle_alpha   90.00
_cell.angle_beta   90.00
_cell.angle_gamma   90.00
#
_symmetry.space_group_name_H-M   'P 1'
#
loop_
_entity.id
_entity.type
_entity.pdbx_description
1 polymer ?
#
loop_
_entity_poly.entity_id
_entity_poly.type
_entity_poly.pdbx_seq_one_letter_code
_entity_poly.pdbx_strand_id
1 'polypeptide(L)'
;FTLDLLGEAVVSEAEADSYQQQYLNLITGLAPLVNDWPENSMLDRDEIGWIPRCNVSLKLSALDSQFKPIDPEGTAERVKSRLRPILRAAREQDAFVNIDMEHYAYKDLTLQIFKEVFSEDEFRDWPDCGIVVQAYLPEAHDDLEALLSWVKERGTPIWVRLVKGAYWDYETVVAEYRGWPCPV
;
A
#
# COMPACT_ATOMS: atom_id res chain seq x y z
N PHE A 1 -4.74 6.92 -13.89
CA PHE A 1 -5.78 6.11 -13.20
C PHE A 1 -5.11 5.31 -12.11
N THR A 2 -5.83 4.57 -11.26
CA THR A 2 -5.24 3.54 -10.37
C THR A 2 -6.07 2.27 -10.49
N LEU A 3 -5.44 1.11 -10.61
CA LEU A 3 -6.12 -0.19 -10.70
C LEU A 3 -6.04 -0.92 -9.36
N ASP A 4 -7.16 -1.49 -8.93
CA ASP A 4 -7.25 -2.35 -7.75
C ASP A 4 -7.82 -3.69 -8.22
N LEU A 5 -7.12 -4.78 -7.95
CA LEU A 5 -7.64 -6.11 -8.22
C LEU A 5 -8.58 -6.51 -7.09
N LEU A 6 -9.88 -6.55 -7.43
CA LEU A 6 -10.90 -7.04 -6.52
C LEU A 6 -10.69 -8.53 -6.26
N GLY A 7 -10.82 -8.92 -5.00
CA GLY A 7 -10.78 -10.30 -4.54
C GLY A 7 -11.61 -10.48 -3.29
N GLU A 8 -11.98 -11.72 -3.00
CA GLU A 8 -12.49 -12.10 -1.68
C GLU A 8 -11.35 -12.08 -0.66
N ALA A 9 -11.68 -12.23 0.63
CA ALA A 9 -10.66 -12.34 1.67
C ALA A 9 -9.76 -13.54 1.39
N VAL A 10 -8.45 -13.31 1.41
CA VAL A 10 -7.44 -14.38 1.28
C VAL A 10 -7.42 -15.19 2.57
N VAL A 11 -7.81 -16.46 2.48
CA VAL A 11 -7.92 -17.39 3.62
C VAL A 11 -6.95 -18.57 3.51
N SER A 12 -6.16 -18.63 2.43
CA SER A 12 -5.10 -19.63 2.25
C SER A 12 -3.85 -19.05 1.59
N GLU A 13 -2.70 -19.68 1.82
CA GLU A 13 -1.43 -19.26 1.18
C GLU A 13 -1.49 -19.40 -0.35
N ALA A 14 -2.24 -20.36 -0.86
CA ALA A 14 -2.44 -20.53 -2.31
C ALA A 14 -3.20 -19.35 -2.93
N GLU A 15 -4.17 -18.78 -2.22
CA GLU A 15 -4.85 -17.55 -2.64
C GLU A 15 -3.92 -16.34 -2.55
N ALA A 16 -3.07 -16.26 -1.53
CA ALA A 16 -2.07 -15.20 -1.40
C ALA A 16 -1.04 -15.24 -2.55
N ASP A 17 -0.58 -16.43 -2.90
CA ASP A 17 0.30 -16.66 -4.06
C ASP A 17 -0.41 -16.32 -5.38
N SER A 18 -1.69 -16.70 -5.52
CA SER A 18 -2.50 -16.33 -6.68
C SER A 18 -2.67 -14.82 -6.81
N TYR A 19 -2.98 -14.13 -5.70
CA TYR A 19 -3.11 -12.68 -5.66
C TYR A 19 -1.81 -11.99 -6.06
N GLN A 20 -0.68 -12.42 -5.51
CA GLN A 20 0.64 -11.94 -5.91
C GLN A 20 0.88 -12.11 -7.41
N GLN A 21 0.60 -13.31 -7.95
CA GLN A 21 0.79 -13.59 -9.37
C GLN A 21 -0.11 -12.73 -10.26
N GLN A 22 -1.33 -12.42 -9.82
CA GLN A 22 -2.22 -11.52 -10.56
C GLN A 22 -1.66 -10.09 -10.65
N TYR A 23 -1.08 -9.56 -9.56
CA TYR A 23 -0.39 -8.25 -9.61
C TYR A 23 0.83 -8.28 -10.51
N LEU A 24 1.65 -9.32 -10.43
CA LEU A 24 2.81 -9.47 -11.31
C LEU A 24 2.39 -9.49 -12.79
N ASN A 25 1.37 -10.28 -13.13
CA ASN A 25 0.81 -10.33 -14.49
C ASN A 25 0.23 -8.99 -14.93
N LEU A 26 -0.48 -8.29 -14.03
CA LEU A 26 -1.05 -6.98 -14.32
C LEU A 26 0.06 -5.97 -14.64
N ILE A 27 1.07 -5.86 -13.78
CA ILE A 27 2.16 -4.89 -13.95
C ILE A 27 2.95 -5.20 -15.22
N THR A 28 3.45 -6.44 -15.36
CA THR A 28 4.27 -6.85 -16.51
C THR A 28 3.54 -6.85 -17.84
N GLY A 29 2.21 -7.06 -17.82
CA GLY A 29 1.39 -7.06 -19.03
C GLY A 29 0.87 -5.68 -19.42
N LEU A 30 0.40 -4.89 -18.45
CA LEU A 30 -0.30 -3.63 -18.72
C LEU A 30 0.64 -2.42 -18.74
N ALA A 31 1.62 -2.35 -17.83
CA ALA A 31 2.47 -1.16 -17.72
C ALA A 31 3.19 -0.81 -19.04
N PRO A 32 3.79 -1.77 -19.79
CA PRO A 32 4.38 -1.47 -21.09
C PRO A 32 3.39 -0.86 -22.09
N LEU A 33 2.16 -1.38 -22.13
CA LEU A 33 1.13 -0.91 -23.05
C LEU A 33 0.69 0.52 -22.74
N VAL A 34 0.60 0.85 -21.45
CA VAL A 34 0.18 2.17 -20.97
C VAL A 34 1.32 3.19 -21.14
N ASN A 35 2.57 2.76 -20.95
CA ASN A 35 3.74 3.62 -21.10
C ASN A 35 4.03 3.98 -22.58
N ASP A 36 3.50 3.21 -23.54
CA ASP A 36 3.54 3.54 -24.96
C ASP A 36 2.47 4.56 -25.41
N TRP A 37 1.54 4.97 -24.54
CA TRP A 37 0.53 5.96 -24.90
C TRP A 37 1.15 7.35 -25.22
N PRO A 38 0.46 8.19 -26.00
CA PRO A 38 0.88 9.58 -26.18
C PRO A 38 0.90 10.30 -24.82
N GLU A 39 1.96 11.08 -24.59
CA GLU A 39 2.11 11.85 -23.35
C GLU A 39 0.97 12.86 -23.17
N ASN A 40 0.42 12.87 -21.95
CA ASN A 40 -0.49 13.91 -21.49
C ASN A 40 0.17 14.66 -20.34
N SER A 41 0.73 15.84 -20.63
CA SER A 41 1.47 16.64 -19.65
C SER A 41 0.66 17.08 -18.43
N MET A 42 -0.67 17.03 -18.48
CA MET A 42 -1.53 17.31 -17.31
C MET A 42 -1.63 16.12 -16.34
N LEU A 43 -1.29 14.90 -16.77
CA LEU A 43 -1.42 13.67 -16.00
C LEU A 43 -0.08 13.00 -15.71
N ASP A 44 0.85 13.09 -16.66
CA ASP A 44 2.11 12.35 -16.65
C ASP A 44 3.27 13.18 -16.06
N ARG A 45 2.97 14.40 -15.59
CA ARG A 45 3.95 15.31 -14.98
C ARG A 45 3.38 16.13 -13.83
N ASP A 46 4.24 16.46 -12.89
CA ASP A 46 4.04 17.48 -11.86
C ASP A 46 5.24 18.45 -11.78
N GLU A 47 5.30 19.26 -10.72
CA GLU A 47 6.44 20.15 -10.46
C GLU A 47 7.77 19.43 -10.17
N ILE A 48 7.75 18.14 -9.82
CA ILE A 48 8.93 17.33 -9.47
C ILE A 48 9.42 16.56 -10.69
N GLY A 49 8.54 16.15 -11.60
CA GLY A 49 8.94 15.53 -12.86
C GLY A 49 7.90 14.60 -13.44
N TRP A 50 8.36 13.43 -13.89
CA TRP A 50 7.55 12.38 -14.49
C TRP A 50 6.74 11.64 -13.42
N ILE A 51 5.49 11.29 -13.76
CA ILE A 51 4.64 10.43 -12.94
C ILE A 51 4.32 9.16 -13.74
N PRO A 52 4.56 7.95 -13.19
CA PRO A 52 4.20 6.72 -13.85
C PRO A 52 2.72 6.64 -14.22
N ARG A 53 2.44 6.30 -15.47
CA ARG A 53 1.06 6.23 -15.98
C ARG A 53 0.30 5.01 -15.46
N CYS A 54 1.01 3.89 -15.33
CA CYS A 54 0.48 2.70 -14.71
C CYS A 54 0.57 2.87 -13.18
N ASN A 55 -0.57 2.81 -12.50
CA ASN A 55 -0.63 2.90 -11.05
C ASN A 55 -1.54 1.78 -10.53
N VAL A 56 -1.06 1.04 -9.55
CA VAL A 56 -1.80 -0.06 -8.91
C VAL A 56 -1.95 0.21 -7.42
N SER A 57 -3.14 -0.06 -6.88
CA SER A 57 -3.41 -0.06 -5.44
C SER A 57 -3.44 -1.49 -4.95
N LEU A 58 -2.77 -1.81 -3.85
CA LEU A 58 -2.70 -3.16 -3.29
C LEU A 58 -3.03 -3.16 -1.79
N LYS A 59 -3.78 -4.17 -1.34
CA LYS A 59 -4.08 -4.43 0.08
C LYS A 59 -3.10 -5.46 0.63
N LEU A 60 -2.41 -5.14 1.72
CA LEU A 60 -1.38 -6.03 2.27
C LEU A 60 -1.97 -7.32 2.85
N SER A 61 -3.21 -7.28 3.37
CA SER A 61 -3.86 -8.48 3.88
C SER A 61 -4.05 -9.57 2.82
N ALA A 62 -4.14 -9.19 1.54
CA ALA A 62 -4.26 -10.13 0.44
C ALA A 62 -2.94 -10.83 0.08
N LEU A 63 -1.82 -10.48 0.74
CA LEU A 63 -0.53 -11.14 0.59
C LEU A 63 -0.21 -12.12 1.74
N ASP A 64 -1.09 -12.27 2.72
CA ASP A 64 -0.91 -13.21 3.83
C ASP A 64 -2.26 -13.69 4.35
N SER A 65 -2.54 -14.99 4.25
CA SER A 65 -3.80 -15.55 4.77
C SER A 65 -3.93 -15.44 6.29
N GLN A 66 -2.81 -15.17 6.95
CA GLN A 66 -2.68 -15.02 8.39
C GLN A 66 -2.29 -13.58 8.76
N PHE A 67 -2.79 -12.56 8.04
CA PHE A 67 -2.50 -11.16 8.36
C PHE A 67 -3.00 -10.81 9.77
N LYS A 68 -2.10 -10.91 10.75
CA LYS A 68 -2.44 -10.97 12.18
C LYS A 68 -1.54 -10.00 12.96
N PRO A 69 -2.08 -8.86 13.41
CA PRO A 69 -1.35 -7.88 14.23
C PRO A 69 -0.78 -8.41 15.55
N ILE A 70 -1.19 -9.59 16.01
CA ILE A 70 -0.65 -10.24 17.21
C ILE A 70 0.75 -10.86 16.99
N ASP A 71 1.13 -11.09 15.73
CA ASP A 71 2.46 -11.57 15.30
C ASP A 71 3.00 -10.58 14.25
N PRO A 72 3.32 -9.33 14.65
CA PRO A 72 3.64 -8.27 13.70
C PRO A 72 4.90 -8.60 12.91
N GLU A 73 5.95 -9.16 13.53
CA GLU A 73 7.18 -9.54 12.84
C GLU A 73 6.96 -10.71 11.88
N GLY A 74 6.25 -11.75 12.30
CA GLY A 74 5.99 -12.91 11.46
C GLY A 74 5.08 -12.59 10.28
N THR A 75 4.02 -11.80 10.49
CA THR A 75 3.18 -11.30 9.39
C THR A 75 3.96 -10.37 8.48
N ALA A 76 4.75 -9.44 9.02
CA ALA A 76 5.55 -8.52 8.21
C ALA A 76 6.52 -9.28 7.29
N GLU A 77 7.24 -10.29 7.79
CA GLU A 77 8.16 -11.06 6.94
C GLU A 77 7.43 -11.84 5.82
N ARG A 78 6.29 -12.47 6.13
CA ARG A 78 5.49 -13.17 5.10
C ARG A 78 4.97 -12.21 4.04
N VAL A 79 4.38 -11.08 4.45
CA VAL A 79 3.87 -10.05 3.53
C VAL A 79 5.01 -9.46 2.69
N LYS A 80 6.13 -9.05 3.31
CA LYS A 80 7.28 -8.50 2.59
C LYS A 80 7.86 -9.51 1.60
N SER A 81 7.89 -10.81 1.93
CA SER A 81 8.37 -11.84 1.01
C SER A 81 7.59 -11.86 -0.31
N ARG A 82 6.28 -11.60 -0.28
CA ARG A 82 5.42 -11.51 -1.47
C ARG A 82 5.35 -10.12 -2.07
N LEU A 83 5.52 -9.07 -1.27
CA LEU A 83 5.48 -7.68 -1.73
C LEU A 83 6.72 -7.31 -2.54
N ARG A 84 7.93 -7.71 -2.12
CA ARG A 84 9.19 -7.31 -2.80
C ARG A 84 9.20 -7.66 -4.30
N PRO A 85 8.79 -8.85 -4.76
CA PRO A 85 8.68 -9.15 -6.20
C PRO A 85 7.74 -8.20 -6.95
N ILE A 86 6.61 -7.81 -6.35
CA ILE A 86 5.66 -6.86 -6.95
C ILE A 86 6.31 -5.49 -7.09
N LEU A 87 7.00 -5.01 -6.04
CA LEU A 87 7.69 -3.73 -6.05
C LEU A 87 8.82 -3.68 -7.09
N ARG A 88 9.62 -4.76 -7.20
CA ARG A 88 10.66 -4.86 -8.24
C ARG A 88 10.06 -4.81 -9.64
N ALA A 89 9.01 -5.59 -9.89
CA ALA A 89 8.34 -5.59 -11.18
C ALA A 89 7.76 -4.20 -11.51
N ALA A 90 7.17 -3.52 -10.53
CA ALA A 90 6.65 -2.17 -10.73
C ALA A 90 7.76 -1.15 -11.05
N ARG A 91 8.87 -1.19 -10.31
CA ARG A 91 10.04 -0.34 -10.57
C ARG A 91 10.65 -0.60 -11.95
N GLU A 92 10.78 -1.87 -12.36
CA GLU A 92 11.31 -2.24 -13.68
C GLU A 92 10.40 -1.81 -14.83
N GLN A 93 9.09 -1.77 -14.61
CA GLN A 93 8.09 -1.46 -15.63
C GLN A 93 7.60 -0.01 -15.60
N ASP A 94 8.26 0.87 -14.84
CA ASP A 94 7.84 2.27 -14.65
C ASP A 94 6.35 2.35 -14.27
N ALA A 95 5.99 1.67 -13.17
CA ALA A 95 4.66 1.64 -12.59
C ALA A 95 4.67 2.08 -11.14
N PHE A 96 3.66 2.83 -10.74
CA PHE A 96 3.45 3.30 -9.38
C PHE A 96 2.75 2.24 -8.52
N VAL A 97 3.18 2.08 -7.26
CA VAL A 97 2.50 1.20 -6.28
C VAL A 97 1.95 1.99 -5.10
N ASN A 98 0.63 1.95 -4.91
CA ASN A 98 -0.05 2.49 -3.74
C ASN A 98 -0.45 1.37 -2.77
N ILE A 99 -0.07 1.47 -1.50
CA ILE A 99 -0.55 0.57 -0.46
C ILE A 99 -1.84 1.13 0.16
N ASP A 100 -2.93 0.39 0.00
CA ASP A 100 -4.22 0.73 0.56
C ASP A 100 -4.25 0.47 2.08
N MET A 101 -5.05 1.28 2.78
CA MET A 101 -5.28 1.13 4.21
C MET A 101 -6.64 0.47 4.44
N GLU A 102 -6.62 -0.63 5.19
CA GLU A 102 -7.79 -1.46 5.48
C GLU A 102 -8.44 -1.03 6.80
N HIS A 103 -9.02 -1.96 7.56
CA HIS A 103 -9.66 -1.67 8.84
C HIS A 103 -8.62 -1.35 9.94
N TYR A 104 -9.05 -0.67 11.00
CA TYR A 104 -8.19 -0.08 12.04
C TYR A 104 -7.19 -1.06 12.64
N ALA A 105 -7.61 -2.31 12.87
CA ALA A 105 -6.75 -3.35 13.44
C ALA A 105 -5.47 -3.59 12.61
N TYR A 106 -5.47 -3.32 11.31
CA TYR A 106 -4.33 -3.52 10.42
C TYR A 106 -3.45 -2.28 10.26
N LYS A 107 -3.91 -1.12 10.71
CA LYS A 107 -3.30 0.19 10.42
C LYS A 107 -1.82 0.23 10.76
N ASP A 108 -1.48 -0.09 12.00
CA ASP A 108 -0.11 0.01 12.51
C ASP A 108 0.83 -0.96 11.79
N LEU A 109 0.37 -2.19 11.55
CA LEU A 109 1.15 -3.21 10.85
C LEU A 109 1.37 -2.84 9.38
N THR A 110 0.36 -2.26 8.72
CA THR A 110 0.49 -1.76 7.35
C THR A 110 1.50 -0.62 7.26
N LEU A 111 1.44 0.35 8.18
CA LEU A 111 2.42 1.44 8.27
C LEU A 111 3.84 0.90 8.56
N GLN A 112 3.96 -0.10 9.45
CA GLN A 112 5.23 -0.75 9.74
C GLN A 112 5.82 -1.41 8.49
N ILE A 113 5.06 -2.29 7.84
CA ILE A 113 5.52 -3.03 6.65
C ILE A 113 5.91 -2.07 5.53
N PHE A 114 5.12 -1.01 5.30
CA PHE A 114 5.42 0.02 4.31
C PHE A 114 6.76 0.70 4.62
N LYS A 115 6.96 1.18 5.85
CA LYS A 115 8.21 1.85 6.24
C LYS A 115 9.41 0.91 6.13
N GLU A 116 9.27 -0.33 6.58
CA GLU A 116 10.34 -1.32 6.54
C GLU A 116 10.76 -1.62 5.10
N VAL A 117 9.82 -1.99 4.22
CA VAL A 117 10.14 -2.38 2.84
C VAL A 117 10.74 -1.21 2.05
N PHE A 118 10.21 0.01 2.19
CA PHE A 118 10.74 1.18 1.49
C PHE A 118 11.98 1.79 2.15
N SER A 119 12.44 1.23 3.27
CA SER A 119 13.77 1.53 3.85
C SER A 119 14.86 0.57 3.38
N GLU A 120 14.49 -0.54 2.73
CA GLU A 120 15.45 -1.49 2.14
C GLU A 120 16.23 -0.83 0.99
N ASP A 121 17.52 -1.14 0.86
CA ASP A 121 18.40 -0.47 -0.11
C ASP A 121 17.90 -0.55 -1.56
N GLU A 122 17.20 -1.63 -1.94
CA GLU A 122 16.65 -1.80 -3.30
C GLU A 122 15.41 -0.93 -3.59
N PHE A 123 14.79 -0.30 -2.57
CA PHE A 123 13.60 0.55 -2.74
C PHE A 123 13.75 1.94 -2.12
N ARG A 124 14.83 2.21 -1.38
CA ARG A 124 15.04 3.45 -0.62
C ARG A 124 15.05 4.71 -1.48
N ASP A 125 15.55 4.60 -2.71
CA ASP A 125 15.67 5.69 -3.67
C ASP A 125 14.47 5.79 -4.63
N TRP A 126 13.46 4.94 -4.49
CA TRP A 126 12.34 4.85 -5.43
C TRP A 126 11.16 5.76 -5.00
N PRO A 127 10.81 6.81 -5.77
CA PRO A 127 9.78 7.77 -5.37
C PRO A 127 8.35 7.34 -5.72
N ASP A 128 8.17 6.34 -6.60
CA ASP A 128 6.87 5.98 -7.18
C ASP A 128 6.09 4.99 -6.31
N CYS A 129 6.03 5.33 -5.02
CA CYS A 129 5.30 4.58 -4.02
C CYS A 129 4.41 5.50 -3.18
N GLY A 130 3.28 4.96 -2.73
CA GLY A 130 2.36 5.70 -1.88
C GLY A 130 1.65 4.84 -0.85
N ILE A 131 1.08 5.51 0.15
CA ILE A 131 0.28 4.88 1.20
C ILE A 131 -0.99 5.69 1.48
N VAL A 132 -2.07 5.00 1.83
CA VAL A 132 -3.32 5.62 2.26
C VAL A 132 -3.25 6.04 3.73
N VAL A 133 -3.75 7.23 4.05
CA VAL A 133 -4.02 7.70 5.41
C VAL A 133 -5.51 8.03 5.53
N GLN A 134 -6.16 7.56 6.59
CA GLN A 134 -7.60 7.67 6.79
C GLN A 134 -7.93 8.78 7.80
N ALA A 135 -8.40 9.93 7.31
CA ALA A 135 -8.64 11.15 8.08
C ALA A 135 -9.77 11.05 9.13
N TYR A 136 -10.60 10.00 9.10
CA TYR A 136 -11.60 9.74 10.13
C TYR A 136 -11.00 9.18 11.44
N LEU A 137 -9.73 8.75 11.43
CA LEU A 137 -9.05 8.28 12.63
C LEU A 137 -8.51 9.49 13.41
N PRO A 138 -8.75 9.60 14.72
CA PRO A 138 -8.15 10.63 15.55
C PRO A 138 -6.61 10.67 15.46
N GLU A 139 -5.99 9.51 15.23
CA GLU A 139 -4.53 9.33 15.14
C GLU A 139 -3.94 9.72 13.77
N ALA A 140 -4.76 10.02 12.76
CA ALA A 140 -4.28 10.25 11.39
C ALA A 140 -3.26 11.39 11.28
N HIS A 141 -3.35 12.39 12.16
CA HIS A 141 -2.37 13.48 12.25
C HIS A 141 -1.01 12.96 12.74
N ASP A 142 -1.00 12.17 13.81
CA ASP A 142 0.22 11.60 14.39
C ASP A 142 0.88 10.59 13.43
N ASP A 143 0.06 9.79 12.74
CA ASP A 143 0.53 8.88 11.69
C ASP A 143 1.22 9.64 10.54
N LEU A 144 0.67 10.80 10.15
CA LEU A 144 1.26 11.66 9.11
C LEU A 144 2.57 12.30 9.57
N GLU A 145 2.66 12.78 10.81
CA GLU A 145 3.89 13.33 11.38
C GLU A 145 5.00 12.26 11.50
N ALA A 146 4.61 11.03 11.86
CA ALA A 146 5.52 9.89 11.90
C ALA A 146 6.03 9.52 10.48
N LEU A 147 5.15 9.48 9.48
CA LEU A 147 5.53 9.28 8.08
C LEU A 147 6.46 10.39 7.59
N LEU A 148 6.16 11.66 7.89
CA LEU A 148 6.99 12.80 7.50
C LEU A 148 8.40 12.71 8.11
N SER A 149 8.48 12.33 9.38
CA SER A 149 9.76 12.14 10.08
C SER A 149 10.58 11.02 9.44
N TRP A 150 9.95 9.88 9.17
CA TRP A 150 10.60 8.75 8.49
C TRP A 150 11.03 9.09 7.06
N VAL A 151 10.22 9.82 6.27
CA VAL A 151 10.59 10.25 4.91
C VAL A 151 11.83 11.15 4.91
N LYS A 152 11.96 12.05 5.89
CA LYS A 152 13.16 12.88 6.04
C LYS A 152 14.42 12.04 6.28
N GLU A 153 14.31 10.95 7.03
CA GLU A 153 15.41 9.99 7.25
C GLU A 153 15.68 9.10 6.04
N ARG A 154 14.62 8.71 5.32
CA ARG A 154 14.70 7.92 4.08
C ARG A 154 15.44 8.69 2.98
N GLY A 155 15.18 10.00 2.89
CA GLY A 155 15.82 10.91 1.91
C GLY A 155 15.12 10.97 0.54
N THR A 156 14.09 10.16 0.34
CA THR A 156 13.31 10.07 -0.91
C THR A 156 11.84 10.25 -0.58
N PRO A 157 11.09 11.10 -1.31
CA PRO A 157 9.67 11.32 -1.05
C PRO A 157 8.83 10.05 -1.27
N ILE A 158 7.63 10.07 -0.70
CA ILE A 158 6.54 9.15 -0.98
C ILE A 158 5.28 9.96 -1.28
N TRP A 159 4.25 9.30 -1.78
CA TRP A 159 2.91 9.88 -1.89
C TRP A 159 2.02 9.46 -0.72
N VAL A 160 1.18 10.37 -0.25
CA VAL A 160 0.13 10.06 0.73
C VAL A 160 -1.23 10.28 0.08
N ARG A 161 -2.00 9.20 -0.09
CA ARG A 161 -3.39 9.28 -0.53
C ARG A 161 -4.29 9.50 0.69
N LEU A 162 -4.59 10.75 0.99
CA LEU A 162 -5.49 11.11 2.09
C LEU A 162 -6.95 10.81 1.71
N VAL A 163 -7.61 9.97 2.51
CA VAL A 163 -9.03 9.60 2.34
C VAL A 163 -9.78 9.86 3.64
N LYS A 164 -11.12 9.79 3.64
CA LYS A 164 -11.89 9.81 4.89
C LYS A 164 -11.69 8.49 5.67
N GLY A 165 -12.07 7.38 5.04
CA GLY A 165 -12.07 6.04 5.64
C GLY A 165 -13.25 5.24 5.09
N ALA A 166 -13.12 3.92 4.97
CA ALA A 166 -14.12 3.06 4.31
C ALA A 166 -14.83 2.09 5.27
N TYR A 167 -14.39 2.01 6.53
CA TYR A 167 -14.80 0.97 7.48
C TYR A 167 -15.58 1.52 8.70
N TRP A 168 -16.20 2.71 8.62
CA TRP A 168 -16.78 3.39 9.79
C TRP A 168 -17.81 2.54 10.56
N ASP A 169 -18.79 1.95 9.87
CA ASP A 169 -19.77 1.06 10.51
C ASP A 169 -19.13 -0.19 11.11
N TYR A 170 -18.10 -0.73 10.46
CA TYR A 170 -17.37 -1.89 10.97
C TYR A 170 -16.61 -1.53 12.26
N GLU A 171 -15.88 -0.42 12.27
CA GLU A 171 -15.09 0.01 13.42
C GLU A 171 -15.95 0.31 14.64
N THR A 172 -17.06 1.03 14.44
CA THR A 172 -18.00 1.37 15.53
C THR A 172 -18.61 0.11 16.15
N VAL A 173 -19.11 -0.81 15.32
CA VAL A 173 -19.73 -2.07 15.77
C VAL A 173 -18.72 -2.97 16.48
N VAL A 174 -17.51 -3.12 15.94
CA VAL A 174 -16.49 -3.99 16.53
C VAL A 174 -15.99 -3.43 17.86
N ALA A 175 -15.79 -2.11 17.95
CA ALA A 175 -15.37 -1.46 19.19
C ALA A 175 -16.42 -1.65 20.30
N GLU A 176 -17.70 -1.41 20.00
CA GLU A 176 -18.80 -1.62 20.96
C GLU A 176 -18.88 -3.09 21.40
N TYR A 177 -18.87 -4.03 20.45
CA TYR A 177 -18.93 -5.46 20.74
C TYR A 177 -17.78 -5.95 21.63
N ARG A 178 -16.57 -5.42 21.42
CA ARG A 178 -15.37 -5.81 22.19
C ARG A 178 -15.17 -5.00 23.47
N GLY A 179 -15.98 -3.96 23.71
CA GLY A 179 -15.78 -3.02 24.81
C GLY A 179 -14.51 -2.18 24.67
N TRP A 180 -14.07 -1.92 23.44
CA TRP A 180 -12.91 -1.11 23.12
C TRP A 180 -13.30 0.37 22.89
N PRO A 181 -12.37 1.32 23.06
CA PRO A 181 -12.58 2.67 22.56
C PRO A 181 -12.87 2.64 21.05
N CYS A 182 -13.86 3.43 20.60
CA CYS A 182 -14.16 3.58 19.19
C CYS A 182 -12.99 4.33 18.50
N PRO A 183 -12.38 3.76 17.44
CA PRO A 183 -11.23 4.37 16.80
C PRO A 183 -11.61 5.44 15.76
N VAL A 184 -12.90 5.68 15.53
CA VAL A 184 -13.49 6.60 14.53
C VAL A 184 -14.57 7.49 15.11
#